data_AF-A0A0M9DQK7-F1
#
_entry.id   AF-A0A0M9DQK7-F1
#
_cell.length_a   1.000
_cell.length_b   1.000
_cell.length_c   1.000
_cell.angle_alpha   90.00
_cell.angle_beta   90.00
_cell.angle_gamma   90.00
#
_symmetry.space_group_name_H-M   'P 1'
#
loop_
_entity.id
_entity.type
_entity.pdbx_description
1 polymer ?
#
loop_
_entity_poly.entity_id
_entity_poly.type
_entity_poly.pdbx_seq_one_letter_code
_entity_poly.pdbx_strand_id
1 'polypeptide(L)'
;MKSLIFIIILIGILNTLSTSVSAQIKNKLETFVDTQNKPDTSKKKPVVEEKKDVKKVDTPIDSTGKAKPKDGSGFGEFYDLSGKIIQSGSEQQPSYDGTSTNSGLSIVKPQNKASIEMTKQVIDTSKFIQRVVNSDSRRASSYRNLPPVNNSVVYSKEHTLKPDFKVFGWHPHWMGDAYKSYNFSLLSAVAYMGYEINPSTGAYRNIYDWQSSSIVDEAHKHNSKVLLSASCYGKKDNYSFLSSSSSKTNFIKSIVALVTEKQADGVHLDLMGVPYESQSSFADLVIELSAELKSKNKNAILSISLPAADLENAYQIQPIRSYVDLFVLCAFDFYGENTAYAGPISPLKSGGKWWGLDVDKASTEYLASGIDPKKLLIAFGYYGAEWVTEDFQTPSLAKRFVRYLTYHEFQNQFSGARANLDAESSSAFYVYKDTEGNRRQIWMEDSVSLGLKYDWILQKKLGGVGIWALGYDNGHTQLWSLLASKFAQPESAKTAKAGSTTSRWQRFLSSLLRLATNPKLIFSNPMYALSSFGMLFGVSLAGFWVLYRYGCRMKRMTNLLLKGGVVTFMIMGATLILVIMNNHKSTHVNAAAFLMLGLLIGAIIFIFLSRKFLSEQDLP
;
A
#
# COMPACT_ATOMS: atom_id res chain seq x y z
N MET A 1 -47.83 13.78 -7.07
CA MET A 1 -47.69 13.46 -8.52
C MET A 1 -48.14 14.61 -9.42
N LYS A 2 -49.35 15.17 -9.27
CA LYS A 2 -49.81 16.31 -10.10
C LYS A 2 -48.94 17.58 -9.94
N SER A 3 -48.43 17.86 -8.73
CA SER A 3 -47.51 19.00 -8.50
C SER A 3 -46.12 18.81 -9.14
N LEU A 4 -45.68 17.56 -9.34
CA LEU A 4 -44.37 17.27 -9.95
C LEU A 4 -44.42 17.41 -11.48
N ILE A 5 -45.54 17.03 -12.09
CA ILE A 5 -45.81 17.22 -13.52
C ILE A 5 -45.94 18.72 -13.83
N PHE A 6 -46.57 19.50 -12.94
CA PHE A 6 -46.67 20.96 -13.08
C PHE A 6 -45.29 21.63 -13.02
N ILE A 7 -44.40 21.19 -12.13
CA ILE A 7 -43.01 21.69 -12.02
C ILE A 7 -42.20 21.36 -13.28
N ILE A 8 -42.35 20.16 -13.86
CA ILE A 8 -41.63 19.76 -15.08
C ILE A 8 -42.10 20.56 -16.31
N ILE A 9 -43.40 20.83 -16.42
CA ILE A 9 -43.96 21.68 -17.48
C ILE A 9 -43.48 23.13 -17.30
N LEU A 10 -43.43 23.63 -16.06
CA LEU A 10 -42.94 24.98 -15.75
C LEU A 10 -41.45 25.13 -16.11
N ILE A 11 -40.62 24.13 -15.82
CA ILE A 11 -39.19 24.09 -16.19
C ILE A 11 -39.01 24.02 -17.71
N GLY A 12 -39.88 23.30 -18.41
CA GLY A 12 -39.90 23.24 -19.88
C GLY A 12 -40.23 24.59 -20.53
N ILE A 13 -41.16 25.35 -19.96
CA ILE A 13 -41.52 26.70 -20.42
C ILE A 13 -40.41 27.70 -20.06
N LEU A 14 -39.80 27.59 -18.88
CA LEU A 14 -38.74 28.48 -18.40
C LEU A 14 -37.43 28.37 -19.21
N ASN A 15 -37.16 27.23 -19.86
CA ASN A 15 -35.99 27.06 -20.74
C ASN A 15 -36.14 27.73 -22.11
N THR A 16 -37.26 28.39 -22.40
CA THR A 16 -37.47 29.15 -23.64
C THR A 16 -37.36 30.67 -23.46
N LEU A 17 -37.07 31.16 -22.25
CA LEU A 17 -36.94 32.59 -21.96
C LEU A 17 -35.47 32.97 -21.69
N SER A 18 -35.08 34.15 -22.19
CA SER A 18 -33.68 34.59 -22.27
C SER A 18 -32.93 34.59 -20.93
N THR A 19 -31.60 34.50 -21.03
CA THR A 19 -30.61 34.31 -19.96
C THR A 19 -30.72 35.29 -18.78
N SER A 20 -31.41 36.41 -18.93
CA SER A 20 -31.60 37.41 -17.87
C SER A 20 -32.57 36.98 -16.75
N VAL A 21 -33.58 36.14 -17.03
CA VAL A 21 -34.60 35.76 -16.03
C VAL A 21 -34.10 34.63 -15.12
N SER A 22 -33.24 33.76 -15.65
CA SER A 22 -32.66 32.63 -14.93
C SER A 22 -31.76 33.07 -13.77
N ALA A 23 -31.04 34.20 -13.93
CA ALA A 23 -30.17 34.75 -12.90
C ALA A 23 -30.94 35.33 -11.69
N GLN A 24 -32.08 36.00 -11.92
CA GLN A 24 -32.90 36.56 -10.84
C GLN A 24 -33.62 35.47 -10.02
N ILE A 25 -34.01 34.37 -10.66
CA ILE A 25 -34.69 33.25 -9.99
C ILE A 25 -33.68 32.44 -9.17
N LYS A 26 -32.45 32.24 -9.67
CA LYS A 26 -31.37 31.58 -8.92
C LYS A 26 -31.05 32.30 -7.61
N ASN A 27 -30.98 33.63 -7.65
CA ASN A 27 -30.68 34.46 -6.49
C ASN A 27 -31.80 34.44 -5.43
N LYS A 28 -33.07 34.33 -5.86
CA LYS A 28 -34.23 34.17 -4.95
C LYS A 28 -34.34 32.76 -4.33
N LEU A 29 -33.86 31.72 -5.03
CA LEU A 29 -33.80 30.35 -4.51
C LEU A 29 -32.68 30.17 -3.48
N GLU A 30 -31.52 30.80 -3.70
CA GLU A 30 -30.40 30.78 -2.75
C GLU A 30 -30.76 31.48 -1.43
N THR A 31 -31.49 32.61 -1.49
CA THR A 31 -31.99 33.31 -0.28
C THR A 31 -33.08 32.54 0.48
N PHE A 32 -33.87 31.69 -0.18
CA PHE A 32 -34.88 30.83 0.46
C PHE A 32 -34.24 29.62 1.19
N VAL A 33 -33.12 29.11 0.69
CA VAL A 33 -32.38 27.98 1.30
C VAL A 33 -31.62 28.45 2.55
N ASP A 34 -31.06 29.66 2.55
CA ASP A 34 -30.37 30.22 3.72
C ASP A 34 -31.31 30.56 4.89
N THR A 35 -32.58 30.83 4.62
CA THR A 35 -33.58 31.11 5.68
C THR A 35 -34.09 29.85 6.39
N GLN A 36 -33.90 28.65 5.81
CA GLN A 36 -34.33 27.37 6.39
C GLN A 36 -33.25 26.67 7.23
N ASN A 37 -31.98 27.12 7.17
CA ASN A 37 -30.83 26.44 7.79
C ASN A 37 -30.24 27.17 9.02
N LYS A 38 -30.98 28.07 9.68
CA LYS A 38 -30.52 28.69 10.94
C LYS A 38 -30.85 27.78 12.15
N PRO A 39 -29.89 27.39 13.00
CA PRO A 39 -30.16 26.57 14.18
C PRO A 39 -30.90 27.35 15.28
N ASP A 40 -31.88 26.70 15.91
CA ASP A 40 -32.67 27.18 17.05
C ASP A 40 -31.81 27.22 18.33
N THR A 41 -31.44 28.42 18.77
CA THR A 41 -30.78 28.67 20.05
C THR A 41 -31.80 29.09 21.10
N SER A 42 -32.64 28.17 21.56
CA SER A 42 -33.49 28.40 22.73
C SER A 42 -33.73 27.13 23.55
N LYS A 43 -32.77 26.80 24.43
CA LYS A 43 -32.98 26.06 25.72
C LYS A 43 -31.63 25.87 26.42
N LYS A 44 -31.25 26.85 27.26
CA LYS A 44 -30.32 26.65 28.37
C LYS A 44 -31.11 26.66 29.67
N LYS A 45 -30.88 25.67 30.54
CA LYS A 45 -31.13 25.77 31.98
C LYS A 45 -29.85 25.41 32.74
N PRO A 46 -29.58 26.03 33.91
CA PRO A 46 -28.24 26.19 34.46
C PRO A 46 -27.97 25.26 35.64
N VAL A 47 -26.71 24.87 35.86
CA VAL A 47 -26.21 24.37 37.16
C VAL A 47 -24.74 24.78 37.31
N VAL A 48 -24.47 25.84 38.08
CA VAL A 48 -23.82 25.89 39.42
C VAL A 48 -22.31 25.57 39.40
N GLU A 49 -21.51 26.64 39.53
CA GLU A 49 -20.10 26.59 39.95
C GLU A 49 -20.03 26.36 41.46
N GLU A 50 -19.26 25.34 41.88
CA GLU A 50 -18.84 25.16 43.26
C GLU A 50 -17.33 25.44 43.36
N LYS A 51 -16.98 26.53 44.05
CA LYS A 51 -15.61 26.87 44.42
C LYS A 51 -15.10 25.90 45.50
N LYS A 52 -13.91 25.36 45.32
CA LYS A 52 -13.09 24.86 46.43
C LYS A 52 -11.69 25.44 46.38
N ASP A 53 -11.40 26.19 47.44
CA ASP A 53 -10.09 26.71 47.82
C ASP A 53 -9.08 25.58 48.03
N VAL A 54 -7.87 25.75 47.48
CA VAL A 54 -6.68 25.02 47.95
C VAL A 54 -5.52 25.99 48.12
N LYS A 55 -4.94 25.92 49.32
CA LYS A 55 -3.86 26.73 49.86
C LYS A 55 -2.56 26.60 49.06
N LYS A 56 -1.90 27.75 48.89
CA LYS A 56 -0.48 27.91 48.53
C LYS A 56 0.44 27.22 49.55
N VAL A 57 1.46 26.53 49.04
CA VAL A 57 2.75 26.35 49.71
C VAL A 57 3.84 26.59 48.66
N ASP A 58 4.65 27.62 48.88
CA ASP A 58 5.82 28.01 48.09
C ASP A 58 7.02 27.10 48.47
N THR A 59 7.79 26.53 47.53
CA THR A 59 9.16 26.93 47.07
C THR A 59 9.88 25.66 46.53
N PRO A 60 11.07 25.74 45.88
CA PRO A 60 11.48 26.52 44.72
C PRO A 60 11.98 25.63 43.55
N ILE A 61 12.06 26.22 42.36
CA ILE A 61 12.58 25.66 41.11
C ILE A 61 14.11 25.77 41.08
N ASP A 62 14.81 24.72 40.64
CA ASP A 62 16.14 24.82 40.01
C ASP A 62 16.15 24.08 38.67
N SER A 63 16.84 24.71 37.72
CA SER A 63 17.00 24.44 36.31
C SER A 63 18.18 23.49 36.03
N THR A 64 18.11 22.79 34.89
CA THR A 64 19.20 22.01 34.23
C THR A 64 19.18 20.48 34.36
N GLY A 65 18.01 19.85 34.20
CA GLY A 65 17.93 18.43 33.81
C GLY A 65 17.92 18.25 32.29
N LYS A 66 19.09 18.13 31.64
CA LYS A 66 19.21 17.54 30.28
C LYS A 66 20.55 16.83 30.08
N ALA A 67 20.47 15.57 29.65
CA ALA A 67 21.60 14.80 29.13
C ALA A 67 22.07 15.37 27.78
N LYS A 68 23.40 15.50 27.62
CA LYS A 68 24.06 15.89 26.37
C LYS A 68 23.96 14.76 25.33
N PRO A 69 23.60 15.02 24.07
CA PRO A 69 24.04 14.19 22.95
C PRO A 69 25.55 14.42 22.72
N LYS A 70 26.27 13.39 22.30
CA LYS A 70 27.66 13.52 21.84
C LYS A 70 27.68 14.29 20.53
N ASP A 71 28.38 15.42 20.52
CA ASP A 71 28.68 16.23 19.35
C ASP A 71 29.61 15.49 18.37
N GLY A 72 29.38 15.71 17.07
CA GLY A 72 30.40 15.50 16.03
C GLY A 72 30.07 14.50 14.93
N SER A 73 29.12 14.80 14.05
CA SER A 73 29.15 14.28 12.68
C SER A 73 29.34 15.46 11.72
N GLY A 74 30.59 15.76 11.40
CA GLY A 74 30.88 16.69 10.32
C GLY A 74 30.35 16.09 9.02
N PHE A 75 29.49 16.83 8.34
CA PHE A 75 28.92 16.39 7.08
C PHE A 75 30.00 16.39 6.00
N GLY A 76 30.13 15.26 5.32
CA GLY A 76 30.98 15.15 4.17
C GLY A 76 30.32 15.71 2.91
N GLU A 77 31.14 16.09 1.94
CA GLU A 77 30.65 16.44 0.61
C GLU A 77 30.14 15.19 -0.11
N PHE A 78 29.04 15.32 -0.86
CA PHE A 78 28.49 14.24 -1.68
C PHE A 78 29.13 14.21 -3.06
N TYR A 79 29.51 13.02 -3.50
CA TYR A 79 30.20 12.81 -4.77
C TYR A 79 29.38 11.93 -5.72
N ASP A 80 29.56 12.09 -7.03
CA ASP A 80 29.04 11.14 -8.02
C ASP A 80 29.96 9.92 -8.18
N LEU A 81 29.53 8.96 -8.99
CA LEU A 81 30.33 7.76 -9.30
C LEU A 81 31.67 8.08 -9.98
N SER A 82 31.85 9.29 -10.53
CA SER A 82 33.13 9.76 -11.09
C SER A 82 34.00 10.50 -10.07
N GLY A 83 33.53 10.65 -8.83
CA GLY A 83 34.23 11.37 -7.77
C GLY A 83 34.07 12.89 -7.84
N LYS A 84 33.10 13.40 -8.60
CA LYS A 84 32.82 14.84 -8.69
C LYS A 84 31.78 15.26 -7.65
N ILE A 85 32.00 16.40 -7.00
CA ILE A 85 31.07 16.96 -6.02
C ILE A 85 29.73 17.29 -6.70
N ILE A 86 28.63 16.76 -6.16
CA ILE A 86 27.27 17.00 -6.68
C ILE A 86 26.47 18.01 -5.84
N GLN A 87 26.90 18.25 -4.59
CA GLN A 87 26.23 19.17 -3.68
C GLN A 87 27.17 19.60 -2.54
N SER A 88 27.36 20.92 -2.38
CA SER A 88 28.04 21.51 -1.23
C SER A 88 27.00 21.87 -0.17
N GLY A 89 27.04 21.24 0.99
CA GLY A 89 26.24 21.69 2.13
C GLY A 89 26.82 23.00 2.67
N SER A 90 26.04 24.07 2.67
CA SER A 90 26.39 25.32 3.36
C SER A 90 25.36 25.61 4.44
N GLU A 91 25.82 25.82 5.67
CA GLU A 91 25.33 26.96 6.46
C GLU A 91 26.34 27.36 7.55
N GLN A 92 26.44 28.68 7.74
CA GLN A 92 27.43 29.40 8.55
C GLN A 92 27.16 29.29 10.06
N GLN A 93 28.25 29.43 10.83
CA GLN A 93 28.32 29.47 12.31
C GLN A 93 27.52 30.61 12.98
N PRO A 94 27.39 30.56 14.32
CA PRO A 94 28.19 31.49 15.13
C PRO A 94 29.01 30.83 16.25
N SER A 95 30.06 31.56 16.64
CA SER A 95 31.19 31.25 17.51
C SER A 95 30.86 31.06 18.99
N TYR A 96 31.68 30.27 19.71
CA TYR A 96 32.14 30.64 21.06
C TYR A 96 33.53 30.04 21.35
N ASP A 97 34.35 30.86 22.00
CA ASP A 97 35.77 30.68 22.34
C ASP A 97 35.94 29.95 23.70
N GLY A 98 37.08 29.28 23.91
CA GLY A 98 37.34 28.52 25.13
C GLY A 98 38.55 27.57 25.08
N THR A 99 39.72 28.14 25.34
CA THR A 99 41.09 27.61 25.48
C THR A 99 41.37 26.31 26.28
N SER A 100 42.50 25.66 25.90
CA SER A 100 43.47 24.86 26.70
C SER A 100 43.18 23.36 26.95
N THR A 101 44.12 22.39 27.03
CA THR A 101 45.56 22.21 26.73
C THR A 101 45.88 20.70 26.83
N ASN A 102 46.82 20.23 26.00
CA ASN A 102 47.70 19.04 26.03
C ASN A 102 47.58 17.95 27.13
N SER A 103 47.68 16.65 26.74
CA SER A 103 48.95 15.86 26.79
C SER A 103 48.76 14.32 26.85
N GLY A 104 49.65 13.59 26.13
CA GLY A 104 50.32 12.34 26.56
C GLY A 104 49.55 11.00 26.47
N LEU A 105 49.76 10.20 25.41
CA LEU A 105 50.67 9.03 25.32
C LEU A 105 50.31 7.78 26.16
N SER A 106 49.99 6.67 25.48
CA SER A 106 50.84 5.44 25.42
C SER A 106 50.05 4.13 25.32
N ILE A 107 50.56 3.29 24.43
CA ILE A 107 50.10 1.95 24.04
C ILE A 107 50.58 0.90 25.06
N VAL A 108 49.68 0.03 25.52
CA VAL A 108 50.01 -1.35 25.95
C VAL A 108 48.86 -2.30 25.60
N LYS A 109 49.18 -3.35 24.84
CA LYS A 109 48.47 -4.64 24.73
C LYS A 109 49.54 -5.73 24.90
N PRO A 110 49.20 -7.01 25.10
CA PRO A 110 48.02 -7.62 25.75
C PRO A 110 48.43 -8.78 26.70
N GLN A 111 47.53 -9.31 27.57
CA GLN A 111 47.54 -10.74 27.93
C GLN A 111 46.15 -11.25 28.36
N ASN A 112 45.71 -12.28 27.64
CA ASN A 112 44.72 -13.34 27.92
C ASN A 112 43.58 -13.10 28.93
N LYS A 113 42.35 -13.26 28.44
CA LYS A 113 41.34 -14.15 29.05
C LYS A 113 40.32 -14.60 28.00
N ALA A 114 40.03 -15.90 28.04
CA ALA A 114 39.16 -16.64 27.14
C ALA A 114 37.79 -15.97 26.94
N SER A 115 37.39 -15.84 25.68
CA SER A 115 36.05 -15.42 25.28
C SER A 115 35.39 -16.52 24.45
N ILE A 116 34.25 -16.95 24.95
CA ILE A 116 33.29 -17.93 24.44
C ILE A 116 32.93 -17.58 22.97
N GLU A 117 33.16 -18.53 22.06
CA GLU A 117 32.70 -18.45 20.66
C GLU A 117 31.18 -18.46 20.61
N MET A 118 30.59 -17.30 20.29
CA MET A 118 29.24 -17.24 19.71
C MET A 118 29.35 -17.61 18.24
N THR A 119 28.86 -18.79 17.87
CA THR A 119 28.80 -19.25 16.47
C THR A 119 27.74 -18.42 15.72
N LYS A 120 28.16 -17.28 15.17
CA LYS A 120 27.48 -16.62 14.05
C LYS A 120 27.53 -17.56 12.85
N GLN A 121 26.43 -17.74 12.13
CA GLN A 121 26.42 -18.49 10.88
C GLN A 121 27.28 -17.72 9.85
N VAL A 122 28.53 -18.13 9.67
CA VAL A 122 29.46 -17.56 8.69
C VAL A 122 29.09 -18.12 7.32
N ILE A 123 28.60 -17.27 6.42
CA ILE A 123 28.48 -17.61 5.01
C ILE A 123 29.81 -17.31 4.34
N ASP A 124 30.50 -18.35 3.89
CA ASP A 124 31.79 -18.28 3.20
C ASP A 124 31.64 -17.65 1.80
N THR A 125 32.25 -16.48 1.60
CA THR A 125 32.19 -15.68 0.37
C THR A 125 33.44 -15.82 -0.51
N SER A 126 34.39 -16.69 -0.16
CA SER A 126 35.70 -16.83 -0.80
C SER A 126 35.69 -17.33 -2.25
N LYS A 127 34.55 -17.81 -2.77
CA LYS A 127 34.42 -18.42 -4.10
C LYS A 127 33.71 -17.56 -5.16
N PHE A 128 33.41 -16.29 -4.86
CA PHE A 128 32.58 -15.42 -5.70
C PHE A 128 33.26 -14.91 -6.99
N ILE A 129 34.60 -14.77 -7.02
CA ILE A 129 35.33 -14.12 -8.12
C ILE A 129 35.21 -14.85 -9.48
N GLN A 130 34.84 -16.13 -9.51
CA GLN A 130 34.93 -16.94 -10.73
C GLN A 130 33.67 -17.05 -11.58
N ARG A 131 32.55 -16.37 -11.29
CA ARG A 131 31.28 -16.63 -12.01
C ARG A 131 30.49 -15.46 -12.55
N VAL A 132 31.01 -14.23 -12.52
CA VAL A 132 30.31 -13.05 -13.06
C VAL A 132 31.11 -12.42 -14.19
N VAL A 133 31.16 -13.11 -15.33
CA VAL A 133 31.52 -12.53 -16.62
C VAL A 133 30.35 -12.81 -17.56
N ASN A 134 29.76 -11.74 -18.10
CA ASN A 134 28.69 -11.66 -19.11
C ASN A 134 27.23 -11.66 -18.61
N SER A 135 26.70 -10.47 -18.29
CA SER A 135 25.31 -10.15 -18.64
C SER A 135 25.13 -8.64 -18.88
N ASP A 136 24.44 -8.36 -20.00
CA ASP A 136 24.49 -7.16 -20.83
C ASP A 136 23.68 -5.95 -20.28
N SER A 137 24.25 -4.74 -20.37
CA SER A 137 23.86 -3.50 -19.67
C SER A 137 22.98 -2.54 -20.49
N ARG A 138 21.74 -2.94 -20.85
CA ARG A 138 20.89 -2.12 -21.76
C ARG A 138 19.51 -1.66 -21.28
N ARG A 139 19.26 -1.47 -19.97
CA ARG A 139 18.00 -0.86 -19.48
C ARG A 139 18.10 0.22 -18.38
N ALA A 140 19.28 0.79 -18.11
CA ALA A 140 19.47 1.72 -16.99
C ALA A 140 19.18 3.22 -17.28
N SER A 141 18.65 3.61 -18.44
CA SER A 141 18.55 5.04 -18.82
C SER A 141 17.19 5.71 -18.60
N SER A 142 16.12 5.00 -18.22
CA SER A 142 14.76 5.57 -18.19
C SER A 142 14.26 6.07 -16.82
N TYR A 143 15.05 5.97 -15.74
CA TYR A 143 14.58 6.29 -14.38
C TYR A 143 15.28 7.47 -13.69
N ARG A 144 16.14 8.22 -14.40
CA ARG A 144 16.88 9.37 -13.82
C ARG A 144 16.05 10.62 -13.52
N ASN A 145 14.77 10.66 -13.94
CA ASN A 145 13.94 11.87 -13.88
C ASN A 145 12.56 11.64 -13.24
N LEU A 146 12.46 10.90 -12.13
CA LEU A 146 11.25 10.97 -11.30
C LEU A 146 11.36 12.17 -10.35
N PRO A 147 10.44 13.14 -10.41
CA PRO A 147 10.49 14.27 -9.49
C PRO A 147 10.27 13.79 -8.05
N PRO A 148 10.93 14.41 -7.04
CA PRO A 148 10.63 14.16 -5.64
C PRO A 148 9.14 14.36 -5.39
N VAL A 149 8.52 13.42 -4.66
CA VAL A 149 7.10 13.48 -4.30
C VAL A 149 6.84 14.81 -3.61
N ASN A 150 5.95 15.61 -4.19
CA ASN A 150 5.69 16.98 -3.79
C ASN A 150 5.09 17.02 -2.36
N ASN A 151 5.74 17.75 -1.44
CA ASN A 151 5.42 17.88 -0.01
C ASN A 151 4.12 18.67 0.30
N SER A 152 3.10 18.62 -0.57
CA SER A 152 1.84 19.38 -0.38
C SER A 152 0.62 18.53 -0.08
N VAL A 153 0.74 17.21 0.06
CA VAL A 153 -0.36 16.43 0.66
C VAL A 153 -0.21 16.47 2.18
N VAL A 154 -0.71 17.54 2.77
CA VAL A 154 -1.15 17.52 4.16
C VAL A 154 -2.24 16.46 4.22
N TYR A 155 -1.91 15.25 4.71
CA TYR A 155 -2.92 14.22 4.91
C TYR A 155 -3.84 14.68 6.03
N SER A 156 -4.93 15.33 5.64
CA SER A 156 -6.15 15.36 6.42
C SER A 156 -6.56 13.91 6.70
N LYS A 157 -7.30 13.70 7.79
CA LYS A 157 -7.83 12.41 8.26
C LYS A 157 -8.73 11.66 7.26
N GLU A 158 -8.73 12.03 5.98
CA GLU A 158 -9.69 11.62 4.94
C GLU A 158 -9.24 10.43 4.09
N HIS A 159 -8.25 9.62 4.49
CA HIS A 159 -7.86 8.43 3.73
C HIS A 159 -8.09 7.17 4.55
N THR A 160 -8.58 6.12 3.89
CA THR A 160 -8.76 4.79 4.49
C THR A 160 -8.16 3.73 3.59
N LEU A 161 -7.62 2.66 4.17
CA LEU A 161 -7.09 1.55 3.39
C LEU A 161 -8.14 0.96 2.44
N LYS A 162 -7.71 0.66 1.21
CA LYS A 162 -8.49 -0.12 0.27
C LYS A 162 -8.71 -1.53 0.88
N PRO A 163 -9.92 -2.09 0.85
CA PRO A 163 -10.23 -3.36 1.52
C PRO A 163 -9.36 -4.55 1.10
N ASP A 164 -8.90 -4.54 -0.15
CA ASP A 164 -8.12 -5.63 -0.75
C ASP A 164 -6.67 -5.68 -0.27
N PHE A 165 -6.16 -4.61 0.35
CA PHE A 165 -4.77 -4.53 0.80
C PHE A 165 -4.67 -4.51 2.32
N LYS A 166 -3.51 -4.91 2.82
CA LYS A 166 -3.13 -4.91 4.22
C LYS A 166 -1.82 -4.15 4.37
N VAL A 167 -1.80 -3.23 5.33
CA VAL A 167 -0.60 -2.57 5.81
C VAL A 167 -0.40 -3.02 7.24
N PHE A 168 0.72 -3.67 7.48
CA PHE A 168 1.10 -4.24 8.77
C PHE A 168 2.35 -3.52 9.26
N GLY A 169 2.50 -3.33 10.56
CA GLY A 169 3.74 -2.76 11.11
C GLY A 169 4.00 -3.20 12.53
N TRP A 170 5.28 -3.35 12.86
CA TRP A 170 5.71 -3.61 14.23
C TRP A 170 5.86 -2.28 14.95
N HIS A 171 5.30 -2.19 16.16
CA HIS A 171 5.60 -1.16 17.14
C HIS A 171 6.54 -1.77 18.19
N PRO A 172 7.85 -1.47 18.12
CA PRO A 172 8.79 -1.92 19.14
C PRO A 172 8.53 -1.21 20.46
N HIS A 173 8.63 -1.94 21.58
CA HIS A 173 8.43 -1.35 22.92
C HIS A 173 9.37 -0.15 23.18
N TRP A 174 10.58 -0.14 22.61
CA TRP A 174 11.52 0.98 22.75
C TRP A 174 11.09 2.26 22.02
N MET A 175 10.08 2.19 21.15
CA MET A 175 9.49 3.37 20.52
C MET A 175 8.50 4.09 21.44
N GLY A 176 8.14 3.50 22.59
CA GLY A 176 7.29 4.12 23.62
C GLY A 176 6.05 4.79 23.04
N ASP A 177 5.88 6.09 23.31
CA ASP A 177 4.71 6.85 22.87
C ASP A 177 4.69 7.27 21.38
N ALA A 178 5.63 6.80 20.56
CA ALA A 178 5.66 7.08 19.11
C ALA A 178 4.35 6.70 18.40
N TYR A 179 3.61 5.72 18.92
CA TYR A 179 2.34 5.30 18.33
C TYR A 179 1.29 6.42 18.30
N LYS A 180 1.41 7.42 19.17
CA LYS A 180 0.52 8.61 19.18
C LYS A 180 0.62 9.43 17.91
N SER A 181 1.72 9.32 17.14
CA SER A 181 1.88 9.97 15.84
C SER A 181 1.57 9.07 14.63
N TYR A 182 1.22 7.80 14.84
CA TYR A 182 0.92 6.91 13.71
C TYR A 182 -0.40 7.27 13.03
N ASN A 183 -0.44 7.10 11.71
CA ASN A 183 -1.69 7.20 10.98
C ASN A 183 -2.39 5.83 10.94
N PHE A 184 -3.08 5.48 12.02
CA PHE A 184 -3.78 4.19 12.14
C PHE A 184 -4.84 3.93 11.05
N SER A 185 -5.38 4.97 10.41
CA SER A 185 -6.31 4.79 9.27
C SER A 185 -5.66 4.14 8.03
N LEU A 186 -4.32 4.17 7.99
CA LEU A 186 -3.48 3.55 6.98
C LEU A 186 -2.88 2.22 7.44
N LEU A 187 -3.27 1.71 8.61
CA LEU A 187 -2.79 0.44 9.16
C LEU A 187 -3.97 -0.54 9.26
N SER A 188 -3.79 -1.74 8.74
CA SER A 188 -4.75 -2.83 8.91
C SER A 188 -4.54 -3.57 10.22
N ALA A 189 -3.27 -3.67 10.65
CA ALA A 189 -2.89 -4.21 11.93
C ALA A 189 -1.55 -3.63 12.38
N VAL A 190 -1.38 -3.47 13.69
CA VAL A 190 -0.12 -3.14 14.35
C VAL A 190 0.24 -4.26 15.31
N ALA A 191 1.47 -4.76 15.22
CA ALA A 191 2.01 -5.74 16.14
C ALA A 191 2.85 -5.03 17.21
N TYR A 192 2.36 -4.99 18.44
CA TYR A 192 3.10 -4.48 19.58
C TYR A 192 4.12 -5.53 20.03
N MET A 193 5.42 -5.22 19.95
CA MET A 193 6.49 -6.14 20.36
C MET A 193 6.67 -6.14 21.87
N GLY A 194 5.83 -6.92 22.53
CA GLY A 194 5.77 -7.02 23.98
C GLY A 194 6.29 -8.33 24.52
N TYR A 195 5.85 -9.47 23.97
CA TYR A 195 6.00 -10.77 24.61
C TYR A 195 7.34 -11.43 24.24
N GLU A 196 8.33 -11.35 25.13
CA GLU A 196 9.59 -12.07 24.95
C GLU A 196 9.49 -13.48 25.52
N ILE A 197 9.52 -14.51 24.68
CA ILE A 197 9.35 -15.89 25.15
C ILE A 197 10.57 -16.31 25.98
N ASN A 198 10.33 -16.89 27.16
CA ASN A 198 11.33 -17.67 27.89
C ASN A 198 11.35 -19.10 27.32
N PRO A 199 12.42 -19.53 26.63
CA PRO A 199 12.45 -20.81 25.94
C PRO A 199 12.24 -22.02 26.86
N SER A 200 12.69 -21.93 28.11
CA SER A 200 12.63 -23.06 29.03
C SER A 200 11.25 -23.27 29.67
N THR A 201 10.40 -22.24 29.68
CA THR A 201 9.12 -22.28 30.41
C THR A 201 7.90 -21.91 29.56
N GLY A 202 8.11 -21.24 28.42
CA GLY A 202 7.05 -20.68 27.57
C GLY A 202 6.39 -19.40 28.10
N ALA A 203 6.57 -19.08 29.39
CA ALA A 203 6.15 -17.81 29.95
C ALA A 203 6.93 -16.64 29.32
N TYR A 204 6.45 -15.42 29.48
CA TYR A 204 7.20 -14.25 29.03
C TYR A 204 8.35 -13.93 30.00
N ARG A 205 9.51 -13.54 29.46
CA ARG A 205 10.56 -12.82 30.20
C ARG A 205 10.12 -11.38 30.47
N ASN A 206 9.46 -10.77 29.49
CA ASN A 206 8.93 -9.41 29.56
C ASN A 206 7.71 -9.26 28.65
N ILE A 207 6.89 -8.26 28.98
CA ILE A 207 5.69 -7.76 28.27
C ILE A 207 5.72 -6.24 28.14
N TYR A 208 6.78 -5.60 28.66
CA TYR A 208 7.03 -4.18 28.67
C TYR A 208 5.84 -3.38 29.18
N ASP A 209 5.45 -2.32 28.49
CA ASP A 209 4.31 -1.49 28.84
C ASP A 209 2.99 -2.00 28.26
N TRP A 210 2.89 -3.25 27.78
CA TRP A 210 1.66 -3.81 27.19
C TRP A 210 0.41 -3.56 28.04
N GLN A 211 0.46 -3.82 29.35
CA GLN A 211 -0.66 -3.59 30.27
C GLN A 211 -1.05 -2.12 30.43
N SER A 212 -0.09 -1.21 30.39
CA SER A 212 -0.33 0.23 30.60
C SER A 212 -0.53 1.00 29.30
N SER A 213 -0.11 0.44 28.16
CA SER A 213 -0.14 1.09 26.86
C SER A 213 -1.58 1.30 26.38
N SER A 214 -1.81 2.46 25.76
CA SER A 214 -3.09 2.84 25.15
C SER A 214 -3.15 2.55 23.64
N ILE A 215 -2.15 1.85 23.09
CA ILE A 215 -2.06 1.58 21.65
C ILE A 215 -3.28 0.82 21.10
N VAL A 216 -3.87 -0.08 21.88
CA VAL A 216 -5.10 -0.81 21.50
C VAL A 216 -6.24 0.17 21.29
N ASP A 217 -6.51 1.01 22.30
CA ASP A 217 -7.59 2.00 22.25
C ASP A 217 -7.40 3.00 21.10
N GLU A 218 -6.17 3.48 20.89
CA GLU A 218 -5.87 4.42 19.80
C GLU A 218 -6.03 3.79 18.41
N ALA A 219 -5.56 2.56 18.22
CA ALA A 219 -5.71 1.86 16.95
C ALA A 219 -7.17 1.55 16.61
N HIS A 220 -7.96 1.13 17.61
CA HIS A 220 -9.37 0.77 17.45
C HIS A 220 -10.25 1.95 17.03
N LYS A 221 -9.92 3.19 17.45
CA LYS A 221 -10.59 4.41 16.95
C LYS A 221 -10.55 4.54 15.42
N HIS A 222 -9.59 3.89 14.77
CA HIS A 222 -9.39 3.93 13.33
C HIS A 222 -9.66 2.58 12.62
N ASN A 223 -10.26 1.61 13.32
CA ASN A 223 -10.45 0.23 12.84
C ASN A 223 -9.13 -0.47 12.46
N SER A 224 -8.00 -0.06 13.03
CA SER A 224 -6.74 -0.80 12.93
C SER A 224 -6.71 -1.85 14.02
N LYS A 225 -6.36 -3.08 13.65
CA LYS A 225 -6.22 -4.18 14.60
C LYS A 225 -4.94 -4.05 15.40
N VAL A 226 -4.89 -4.59 16.62
CA VAL A 226 -3.67 -4.70 17.41
C VAL A 226 -3.39 -6.14 17.77
N LEU A 227 -2.17 -6.59 17.47
CA LEU A 227 -1.68 -7.93 17.81
C LEU A 227 -0.59 -7.80 18.88
N LEU A 228 -0.58 -8.72 19.85
CA LEU A 228 0.59 -8.88 20.72
C LEU A 228 1.61 -9.74 19.99
N SER A 229 2.79 -9.19 19.71
CA SER A 229 3.89 -9.92 19.10
C SER A 229 4.66 -10.71 20.16
N ALA A 230 4.85 -11.99 19.87
CA ALA A 230 5.68 -12.91 20.63
C ALA A 230 6.96 -13.24 19.89
N SER A 231 8.09 -13.01 20.53
CA SER A 231 9.41 -13.16 19.90
C SER A 231 10.24 -14.25 20.57
N CYS A 232 10.92 -15.06 19.73
CA CYS A 232 11.96 -15.99 20.14
C CYS A 232 12.99 -16.12 19.01
N TYR A 233 14.25 -15.81 19.29
CA TYR A 233 15.28 -15.65 18.26
C TYR A 233 16.42 -16.64 18.42
N GLY A 234 16.85 -17.22 17.30
CA GLY A 234 17.99 -18.13 17.21
C GLY A 234 17.60 -19.61 17.33
N LYS A 235 18.40 -20.47 16.66
CA LYS A 235 18.13 -21.92 16.58
C LYS A 235 18.06 -22.59 17.96
N LYS A 236 18.97 -22.25 18.87
CA LYS A 236 19.04 -22.85 20.21
C LYS A 236 17.79 -22.57 21.05
N ASP A 237 17.37 -21.31 21.11
CA ASP A 237 16.23 -20.90 21.93
C ASP A 237 14.92 -21.42 21.32
N ASN A 238 14.77 -21.34 19.98
CA ASN A 238 13.63 -21.95 19.31
C ASN A 238 13.56 -23.46 19.51
N TYR A 239 14.68 -24.18 19.43
CA TYR A 239 14.73 -25.61 19.74
C TYR A 239 14.28 -25.91 21.18
N SER A 240 14.83 -25.19 22.15
CA SER A 240 14.49 -25.37 23.57
C SER A 240 13.00 -25.10 23.84
N PHE A 241 12.44 -24.09 23.18
CA PHE A 241 11.02 -23.74 23.31
C PHE A 241 10.10 -24.79 22.67
N LEU A 242 10.36 -25.11 21.40
CA LEU A 242 9.47 -25.94 20.57
C LEU A 242 9.50 -27.41 20.98
N SER A 243 10.62 -27.90 21.54
CA SER A 243 10.76 -29.28 22.01
C SER A 243 10.01 -29.58 23.32
N SER A 244 9.48 -28.56 24.02
CA SER A 244 8.77 -28.72 25.29
C SER A 244 7.27 -28.46 25.13
N SER A 245 6.45 -29.52 25.23
CA SER A 245 4.98 -29.39 25.21
C SER A 245 4.45 -28.53 26.37
N SER A 246 5.11 -28.57 27.53
CA SER A 246 4.76 -27.73 28.67
C SER A 246 5.04 -26.25 28.39
N SER A 247 6.17 -25.94 27.75
CA SER A 247 6.51 -24.58 27.33
C SER A 247 5.49 -24.06 26.31
N LYS A 248 5.18 -24.83 25.26
CA LYS A 248 4.17 -24.45 24.27
C LYS A 248 2.80 -24.19 24.90
N THR A 249 2.35 -25.07 25.80
CA THR A 249 1.07 -24.92 26.52
C THR A 249 1.04 -23.67 27.39
N ASN A 250 2.10 -23.41 28.15
CA ASN A 250 2.20 -22.22 29.01
C ASN A 250 2.21 -20.94 28.18
N PHE A 251 2.94 -20.93 27.07
CA PHE A 251 2.96 -19.82 26.14
C PHE A 251 1.56 -19.51 25.61
N ILE A 252 0.87 -20.51 25.04
CA ILE A 252 -0.47 -20.33 24.46
C ILE A 252 -1.43 -19.79 25.52
N LYS A 253 -1.45 -20.38 26.72
CA LYS A 253 -2.31 -19.92 27.82
C LYS A 253 -2.01 -18.47 28.20
N SER A 254 -0.74 -18.13 28.37
CA SER A 254 -0.32 -16.79 28.82
C SER A 254 -0.63 -15.73 27.77
N ILE A 255 -0.28 -15.96 26.50
CA ILE A 255 -0.46 -14.94 25.46
C ILE A 255 -1.94 -14.73 25.11
N VAL A 256 -2.73 -15.81 25.07
CA VAL A 256 -4.17 -15.71 24.83
C VAL A 256 -4.85 -14.95 25.97
N ALA A 257 -4.43 -15.16 27.22
CA ALA A 257 -4.94 -14.39 28.36
C ALA A 257 -4.62 -12.88 28.22
N LEU A 258 -3.38 -12.53 27.89
CA LEU A 258 -2.94 -11.14 27.72
C LEU A 258 -3.68 -10.41 26.59
N VAL A 259 -3.88 -11.07 25.45
CA VAL A 259 -4.62 -10.52 24.32
C VAL A 259 -6.10 -10.37 24.66
N THR A 260 -6.69 -11.34 25.37
CA THR A 260 -8.10 -11.30 25.78
C THR A 260 -8.36 -10.18 26.80
N GLU A 261 -7.50 -10.05 27.81
CA GLU A 261 -7.61 -9.03 28.86
C GLU A 261 -7.57 -7.61 28.27
N LYS A 262 -6.64 -7.39 27.33
CA LYS A 262 -6.50 -6.11 26.63
C LYS A 262 -7.48 -5.89 25.49
N GLN A 263 -8.36 -6.87 25.23
CA GLN A 263 -9.28 -6.86 24.07
C GLN A 263 -8.56 -6.63 22.74
N ALA A 264 -7.31 -7.10 22.64
CA ALA A 264 -6.55 -7.04 21.40
C ALA A 264 -7.07 -8.06 20.38
N ASP A 265 -6.72 -7.86 19.11
CA ASP A 265 -7.28 -8.58 17.97
C ASP A 265 -6.57 -9.89 17.65
N GLY A 266 -5.49 -10.24 18.35
CA GLY A 266 -4.80 -11.50 18.14
C GLY A 266 -3.31 -11.46 18.44
N VAL A 267 -2.57 -12.34 17.77
CA VAL A 267 -1.14 -12.60 18.02
C VAL A 267 -0.34 -12.51 16.74
N HIS A 268 0.87 -11.95 16.86
CA HIS A 268 1.91 -12.05 15.84
C HIS A 268 3.05 -12.94 16.36
N LEU A 269 3.34 -14.03 15.67
CA LEU A 269 4.39 -14.98 16.05
C LEU A 269 5.68 -14.65 15.28
N ASP A 270 6.67 -14.11 16.00
CA ASP A 270 7.97 -13.67 15.47
C ASP A 270 9.09 -14.62 15.95
N LEU A 271 9.02 -15.86 15.49
CA LEU A 271 10.01 -16.90 15.79
C LEU A 271 11.03 -16.96 14.66
N MET A 272 12.19 -16.32 14.83
CA MET A 272 13.23 -16.27 13.80
C MET A 272 14.34 -17.29 14.08
N GLY A 273 14.64 -18.12 13.08
CA GLY A 273 15.62 -19.19 13.20
C GLY A 273 15.06 -20.47 13.80
N VAL A 274 13.84 -20.85 13.40
CA VAL A 274 13.30 -22.20 13.69
C VAL A 274 14.22 -23.24 13.05
N PRO A 275 14.77 -24.20 13.82
CA PRO A 275 15.62 -25.25 13.24
C PRO A 275 14.76 -26.32 12.56
N TYR A 276 15.30 -26.93 11.50
CA TYR A 276 14.63 -27.98 10.72
C TYR A 276 14.02 -29.09 11.58
N GLU A 277 14.72 -29.51 12.64
CA GLU A 277 14.28 -30.58 13.54
C GLU A 277 13.01 -30.20 14.33
N SER A 278 12.70 -28.92 14.46
CA SER A 278 11.51 -28.41 15.17
C SER A 278 10.33 -28.12 14.24
N GLN A 279 10.43 -28.43 12.95
CA GLN A 279 9.43 -28.08 11.94
C GLN A 279 7.99 -28.53 12.27
N SER A 280 7.81 -29.78 12.71
CA SER A 280 6.48 -30.29 13.08
C SER A 280 5.99 -29.65 14.38
N SER A 281 6.89 -29.46 15.35
CA SER A 281 6.54 -28.83 16.62
C SER A 281 6.15 -27.35 16.46
N PHE A 282 6.74 -26.66 15.48
CA PHE A 282 6.34 -25.31 15.07
C PHE A 282 4.96 -25.31 14.41
N ALA A 283 4.69 -26.24 13.49
CA ALA A 283 3.38 -26.37 12.86
C ALA A 283 2.27 -26.64 13.91
N ASP A 284 2.51 -27.56 14.84
CA ASP A 284 1.58 -27.86 15.93
C ASP A 284 1.31 -26.62 16.80
N LEU A 285 2.37 -25.88 17.17
CA LEU A 285 2.24 -24.63 17.93
C LEU A 285 1.32 -23.64 17.22
N VAL A 286 1.50 -23.44 15.91
CA VAL A 286 0.69 -22.51 15.11
C VAL A 286 -0.78 -22.95 15.06
N ILE A 287 -1.03 -24.25 14.87
CA ILE A 287 -2.38 -24.82 14.81
C ILE A 287 -3.08 -24.68 16.16
N GLU A 288 -2.43 -25.09 17.25
CA GLU A 288 -2.97 -24.99 18.61
C GLU A 288 -3.24 -23.54 19.02
N LEU A 289 -2.29 -22.63 18.75
CA LEU A 289 -2.46 -21.20 19.03
C LEU A 289 -3.65 -20.61 18.26
N SER A 290 -3.79 -20.95 16.97
CA SER A 290 -4.91 -20.48 16.14
C SER A 290 -6.25 -20.97 16.69
N ALA A 291 -6.32 -22.24 17.10
CA ALA A 291 -7.52 -22.84 17.68
C ALA A 291 -7.89 -22.15 19.01
N GLU A 292 -6.93 -21.96 19.90
CA GLU A 292 -7.17 -21.32 21.19
C GLU A 292 -7.58 -19.86 21.06
N LEU A 293 -6.93 -19.08 20.19
CA LEU A 293 -7.34 -17.70 19.89
C LEU A 293 -8.79 -17.65 19.38
N LYS A 294 -9.13 -18.50 18.41
CA LYS A 294 -10.47 -18.55 17.81
C LYS A 294 -11.55 -19.05 18.76
N SER A 295 -11.18 -19.83 19.78
CA SER A 295 -12.09 -20.23 20.87
C SER A 295 -12.52 -19.04 21.73
N LYS A 296 -11.63 -18.05 21.93
CA LYS A 296 -11.91 -16.84 22.71
C LYS A 296 -12.56 -15.74 21.87
N ASN A 297 -12.08 -15.56 20.64
CA ASN A 297 -12.59 -14.59 19.70
C ASN A 297 -12.52 -15.16 18.29
N LYS A 298 -13.68 -15.48 17.70
CA LYS A 298 -13.77 -16.05 16.34
C LYS A 298 -13.14 -15.16 15.25
N ASN A 299 -12.97 -13.87 15.52
CA ASN A 299 -12.38 -12.89 14.60
C ASN A 299 -10.90 -12.61 14.90
N ALA A 300 -10.30 -13.32 15.87
CA ALA A 300 -8.89 -13.17 16.21
C ALA A 300 -8.00 -13.49 15.01
N ILE A 301 -6.95 -12.68 14.84
CA ILE A 301 -5.94 -12.84 13.80
C ILE A 301 -4.72 -13.56 14.36
N LEU A 302 -4.22 -14.52 13.61
CA LEU A 302 -2.86 -15.03 13.76
C LEU A 302 -2.01 -14.62 12.56
N SER A 303 -0.91 -13.93 12.82
CA SER A 303 0.10 -13.63 11.81
C SER A 303 1.46 -14.20 12.20
N ILE A 304 2.31 -14.48 11.23
CA ILE A 304 3.67 -14.99 11.48
C ILE A 304 4.71 -14.22 10.65
N SER A 305 5.90 -14.03 11.23
CA SER A 305 7.09 -13.60 10.48
C SER A 305 7.65 -14.76 9.66
N LEU A 306 8.13 -14.45 8.47
CA LEU A 306 8.88 -15.36 7.61
C LEU A 306 10.28 -14.78 7.34
N PRO A 307 11.36 -15.56 7.50
CA PRO A 307 12.70 -15.10 7.12
C PRO A 307 12.82 -14.93 5.61
N ALA A 308 13.74 -14.08 5.16
CA ALA A 308 14.04 -13.93 3.74
C ALA A 308 14.52 -15.24 3.07
N ALA A 309 15.05 -16.18 3.86
CA ALA A 309 15.45 -17.51 3.41
C ALA A 309 15.00 -18.59 4.41
N ASP A 310 14.34 -19.64 3.91
CA ASP A 310 13.99 -20.85 4.65
C ASP A 310 14.43 -22.09 3.87
N LEU A 311 15.75 -22.22 3.66
CA LEU A 311 16.36 -23.25 2.81
C LEU A 311 16.09 -24.69 3.28
N GLU A 312 15.78 -24.86 4.58
CA GLU A 312 15.49 -26.15 5.19
C GLU A 312 13.97 -26.42 5.25
N ASN A 313 13.11 -25.50 4.78
CA ASN A 313 11.66 -25.57 4.90
C ASN A 313 11.19 -25.80 6.36
N ALA A 314 11.86 -25.14 7.31
CA ALA A 314 11.63 -25.32 8.74
C ALA A 314 10.25 -24.81 9.19
N TYR A 315 9.64 -23.87 8.46
CA TYR A 315 8.35 -23.27 8.84
C TYR A 315 7.14 -24.05 8.34
N GLN A 316 7.32 -25.07 7.49
CA GLN A 316 6.26 -25.93 6.92
C GLN A 316 4.95 -25.19 6.61
N ILE A 317 4.96 -24.39 5.55
CA ILE A 317 3.81 -23.54 5.18
C ILE A 317 2.52 -24.34 4.91
N GLN A 318 2.63 -25.48 4.21
CA GLN A 318 1.47 -26.26 3.75
C GLN A 318 0.49 -26.66 4.87
N PRO A 319 0.94 -27.24 6.00
CA PRO A 319 0.03 -27.58 7.11
C PRO A 319 -0.55 -26.35 7.83
N ILE A 320 0.14 -25.21 7.87
CA ILE A 320 -0.28 -24.05 8.67
C ILE A 320 -1.09 -22.99 7.91
N ARG A 321 -1.08 -22.99 6.57
CA ARG A 321 -1.69 -21.92 5.74
C ARG A 321 -3.18 -21.64 5.95
N SER A 322 -3.94 -22.62 6.45
CA SER A 322 -5.36 -22.43 6.81
C SER A 322 -5.56 -21.83 8.20
N TYR A 323 -4.53 -21.86 9.05
CA TYR A 323 -4.57 -21.42 10.45
C TYR A 323 -3.98 -20.01 10.63
N VAL A 324 -3.16 -19.57 9.68
CA VAL A 324 -2.54 -18.24 9.64
C VAL A 324 -3.33 -17.31 8.72
N ASP A 325 -3.63 -16.12 9.21
CA ASP A 325 -4.34 -15.06 8.47
C ASP A 325 -3.39 -14.23 7.62
N LEU A 326 -2.20 -13.91 8.14
CA LEU A 326 -1.18 -13.12 7.44
C LEU A 326 0.22 -13.74 7.61
N PHE A 327 0.92 -13.90 6.50
CA PHE A 327 2.32 -14.26 6.45
C PHE A 327 3.12 -13.02 6.10
N VAL A 328 4.07 -12.62 6.94
CA VAL A 328 4.82 -11.38 6.77
C VAL A 328 6.28 -11.71 6.50
N LEU A 329 6.70 -11.59 5.24
CA LEU A 329 8.08 -11.83 4.83
C LEU A 329 8.97 -10.66 5.25
N CYS A 330 9.90 -10.90 6.17
CA CYS A 330 10.90 -9.92 6.62
C CYS A 330 11.96 -9.73 5.52
N ALA A 331 11.67 -8.89 4.54
CA ALA A 331 12.45 -8.70 3.33
C ALA A 331 13.47 -7.56 3.47
N PHE A 332 14.30 -7.62 4.51
CA PHE A 332 15.37 -6.67 4.82
C PHE A 332 16.59 -7.41 5.41
N ASP A 333 17.68 -6.69 5.67
CA ASP A 333 18.97 -7.22 6.11
C ASP A 333 19.64 -8.22 5.15
N PHE A 334 19.38 -8.10 3.85
CA PHE A 334 20.14 -8.84 2.83
C PHE A 334 21.62 -8.42 2.80
N TYR A 335 21.87 -7.15 3.15
CA TYR A 335 23.20 -6.57 3.36
C TYR A 335 23.21 -5.84 4.69
N GLY A 336 24.32 -5.90 5.41
CA GLY A 336 24.39 -5.34 6.77
C GLY A 336 25.79 -5.41 7.38
N GLU A 337 25.82 -5.50 8.71
CA GLU A 337 27.07 -5.52 9.49
C GLU A 337 28.05 -6.62 9.06
N ASN A 338 27.52 -7.79 8.71
CA ASN A 338 28.32 -8.99 8.46
C ASN A 338 28.57 -9.24 6.95
N THR A 339 28.31 -8.26 6.07
CA THR A 339 28.55 -8.41 4.63
C THR A 339 29.87 -7.78 4.19
N ALA A 340 30.58 -8.48 3.29
CA ALA A 340 31.85 -8.01 2.73
C ALA A 340 31.72 -6.80 1.78
N TYR A 341 30.52 -6.53 1.31
CA TYR A 341 30.20 -5.41 0.42
C TYR A 341 29.15 -4.52 1.08
N ALA A 342 29.25 -3.21 0.85
CA ALA A 342 28.15 -2.29 1.08
C ALA A 342 27.08 -2.55 0.03
N GLY A 343 25.82 -2.66 0.46
CA GLY A 343 24.76 -3.08 -0.46
C GLY A 343 23.33 -2.76 0.01
N PRO A 344 22.36 -2.96 -0.89
CA PRO A 344 20.96 -2.66 -0.65
C PRO A 344 20.38 -3.48 0.50
N ILE A 345 19.70 -2.85 1.46
CA ILE A 345 19.08 -3.56 2.60
C ILE A 345 17.99 -4.53 2.14
N SER A 346 17.19 -4.13 1.15
CA SER A 346 16.06 -4.90 0.62
C SER A 346 16.09 -4.96 -0.91
N PRO A 347 17.05 -5.64 -1.54
CA PRO A 347 17.17 -5.67 -3.00
C PRO A 347 15.94 -6.33 -3.62
N LEU A 348 15.19 -5.58 -4.43
CA LEU A 348 14.01 -6.12 -5.12
C LEU A 348 14.42 -7.26 -6.06
N LYS A 349 15.50 -7.06 -6.82
CA LYS A 349 16.14 -8.07 -7.66
C LYS A 349 17.65 -7.94 -7.56
N SER A 350 18.35 -9.06 -7.71
CA SER A 350 19.81 -9.06 -7.62
C SER A 350 20.54 -8.78 -8.92
N GLY A 351 19.90 -9.03 -10.07
CA GLY A 351 20.41 -8.69 -11.42
C GLY A 351 21.80 -9.26 -11.82
N GLY A 352 22.39 -10.15 -11.01
CA GLY A 352 23.75 -10.66 -11.19
C GLY A 352 24.82 -9.78 -10.54
N LYS A 353 24.49 -8.53 -10.21
CA LYS A 353 25.34 -7.59 -9.46
C LYS A 353 25.39 -7.91 -7.97
N TRP A 354 24.24 -8.30 -7.41
CA TRP A 354 24.05 -8.56 -6.00
C TRP A 354 24.00 -10.07 -5.70
N TRP A 355 24.19 -10.44 -4.44
CA TRP A 355 23.97 -11.76 -3.84
C TRP A 355 22.72 -12.47 -4.39
N GLY A 356 22.75 -13.80 -4.45
CA GLY A 356 21.76 -14.62 -5.16
C GLY A 356 20.32 -14.57 -4.64
N LEU A 357 20.09 -14.20 -3.38
CA LEU A 357 18.75 -14.00 -2.80
C LEU A 357 18.33 -12.54 -2.92
N ASP A 358 17.05 -12.32 -3.23
CA ASP A 358 16.42 -11.00 -3.28
C ASP A 358 14.95 -11.15 -2.86
N VAL A 359 14.25 -10.01 -2.77
CA VAL A 359 12.83 -9.98 -2.37
C VAL A 359 11.94 -10.75 -3.36
N ASP A 360 12.22 -10.67 -4.67
CA ASP A 360 11.45 -11.38 -5.70
C ASP A 360 11.58 -12.90 -5.55
N LYS A 361 12.79 -13.42 -5.31
CA LYS A 361 13.04 -14.85 -5.10
C LYS A 361 12.48 -15.35 -3.78
N ALA A 362 12.73 -14.64 -2.68
CA ALA A 362 12.21 -15.01 -1.36
C ALA A 362 10.69 -15.08 -1.36
N SER A 363 10.02 -14.08 -1.94
CA SER A 363 8.55 -14.09 -2.07
C SER A 363 8.05 -15.23 -2.98
N THR A 364 8.74 -15.49 -4.09
CA THR A 364 8.37 -16.56 -5.03
C THR A 364 8.46 -17.95 -4.37
N GLU A 365 9.47 -18.17 -3.52
CA GLU A 365 9.62 -19.42 -2.77
C GLU A 365 8.43 -19.68 -1.85
N TYR A 366 8.02 -18.69 -1.06
CA TYR A 366 6.86 -18.83 -0.18
C TYR A 366 5.53 -18.98 -0.91
N LEU A 367 5.37 -18.32 -2.06
CA LEU A 367 4.21 -18.53 -2.93
C LEU A 367 4.18 -19.96 -3.49
N ALA A 368 5.34 -20.50 -3.90
CA ALA A 368 5.47 -21.88 -4.35
C ALA A 368 5.15 -22.90 -3.24
N SER A 369 5.42 -22.54 -1.98
CA SER A 369 5.05 -23.31 -0.80
C SER A 369 3.54 -23.26 -0.46
N GLY A 370 2.73 -22.55 -1.25
CA GLY A 370 1.26 -22.64 -1.23
C GLY A 370 0.57 -21.55 -0.41
N ILE A 371 1.25 -20.46 -0.06
CA ILE A 371 0.62 -19.27 0.53
C ILE A 371 -0.29 -18.62 -0.51
N ASP A 372 -1.52 -18.30 -0.13
CA ASP A 372 -2.39 -17.43 -0.94
C ASP A 372 -1.71 -16.05 -1.09
N PRO A 373 -1.46 -15.55 -2.32
CA PRO A 373 -0.86 -14.24 -2.53
C PRO A 373 -1.49 -13.12 -1.69
N LYS A 374 -2.80 -13.17 -1.44
CA LYS A 374 -3.53 -12.17 -0.63
C LYS A 374 -3.20 -12.21 0.86
N LYS A 375 -2.62 -13.31 1.36
CA LYS A 375 -2.15 -13.46 2.74
C LYS A 375 -0.66 -13.14 2.90
N LEU A 376 0.10 -13.07 1.81
CA LEU A 376 1.54 -12.75 1.85
C LEU A 376 1.75 -11.24 1.82
N LEU A 377 2.33 -10.70 2.90
CA LEU A 377 2.81 -9.33 3.00
C LEU A 377 4.33 -9.32 2.88
N ILE A 378 4.87 -8.29 2.23
CA ILE A 378 6.32 -8.10 2.10
C ILE A 378 6.71 -6.95 3.01
N ALA A 379 7.52 -7.23 4.02
CA ALA A 379 7.97 -6.24 4.98
C ALA A 379 9.28 -5.59 4.56
N PHE A 380 9.35 -4.27 4.66
CA PHE A 380 10.56 -3.51 4.39
C PHE A 380 11.01 -2.73 5.62
N GLY A 381 12.33 -2.53 5.70
CA GLY A 381 12.96 -1.71 6.71
C GLY A 381 12.74 -0.21 6.46
N TYR A 382 12.23 0.54 7.43
CA TYR A 382 12.27 2.02 7.45
C TYR A 382 13.61 2.50 8.02
N TYR A 383 14.68 1.90 7.52
CA TYR A 383 16.06 2.16 7.91
C TYR A 383 16.99 1.78 6.75
N GLY A 384 18.24 2.14 6.92
CA GLY A 384 19.34 1.81 6.02
C GLY A 384 20.57 1.41 6.80
N ALA A 385 21.67 1.22 6.09
CA ALA A 385 22.97 0.94 6.67
C ALA A 385 24.06 1.78 6.03
N GLU A 386 25.12 1.99 6.82
CA GLU A 386 26.25 2.80 6.47
C GLU A 386 27.56 2.01 6.62
N TRP A 387 28.44 2.14 5.62
CA TRP A 387 29.76 1.52 5.61
C TRP A 387 30.85 2.53 5.26
N VAL A 388 32.06 2.24 5.73
CA VAL A 388 33.30 2.72 5.10
C VAL A 388 33.63 1.79 3.95
N THR A 389 33.88 2.34 2.77
CA THR A 389 34.10 1.58 1.52
C THR A 389 35.48 1.82 0.93
N GLU A 390 35.92 0.93 0.04
CA GLU A 390 37.18 1.11 -0.71
C GLU A 390 37.09 2.23 -1.74
N ASP A 391 35.97 2.29 -2.47
CA ASP A 391 35.68 3.29 -3.48
C ASP A 391 34.20 3.76 -3.42
N PHE A 392 33.76 4.53 -4.41
CA PHE A 392 32.39 5.04 -4.54
C PHE A 392 31.53 4.23 -5.52
N GLN A 393 32.06 3.13 -6.08
CA GLN A 393 31.36 2.29 -7.04
C GLN A 393 30.33 1.40 -6.35
N THR A 394 29.47 0.80 -7.17
CA THR A 394 28.48 -0.18 -6.69
C THR A 394 28.58 -1.44 -7.54
N PRO A 395 28.83 -2.63 -6.94
CA PRO A 395 29.13 -2.86 -5.52
C PRO A 395 30.52 -2.35 -5.13
N SER A 396 30.72 -1.97 -3.85
CA SER A 396 32.05 -1.68 -3.29
C SER A 396 32.30 -2.56 -2.07
N LEU A 397 33.55 -3.00 -1.91
CA LEU A 397 34.01 -3.69 -0.71
C LEU A 397 33.83 -2.79 0.52
N ALA A 398 33.29 -3.37 1.59
CA ALA A 398 33.15 -2.75 2.89
C ALA A 398 34.44 -2.95 3.67
N LYS A 399 35.15 -1.85 3.96
CA LYS A 399 36.27 -1.87 4.91
C LYS A 399 35.77 -2.10 6.33
N ARG A 400 34.64 -1.48 6.67
CA ARG A 400 34.03 -1.56 7.99
C ARG A 400 32.56 -1.13 7.94
N PHE A 401 31.70 -1.86 8.65
CA PHE A 401 30.35 -1.40 8.95
C PHE A 401 30.37 -0.26 9.98
N VAL A 402 29.55 0.76 9.75
CA VAL A 402 29.45 1.90 10.66
C VAL A 402 28.26 1.72 11.58
N ARG A 403 27.05 1.66 11.01
CA ARG A 403 25.79 1.63 11.76
C ARG A 403 24.61 1.34 10.84
N TYR A 404 23.50 0.94 11.46
CA TYR A 404 22.17 1.13 10.89
C TYR A 404 21.68 2.56 11.15
N LEU A 405 20.84 3.07 10.26
CA LEU A 405 20.27 4.41 10.30
C LEU A 405 18.77 4.31 10.09
N THR A 406 17.96 4.70 11.07
CA THR A 406 16.51 4.86 10.87
C THR A 406 16.23 5.94 9.82
N TYR A 407 15.06 5.89 9.18
CA TYR A 407 14.65 6.93 8.24
C TYR A 407 14.69 8.33 8.87
N HIS A 408 14.25 8.47 10.13
CA HIS A 408 14.29 9.70 10.91
C HIS A 408 15.71 10.21 11.09
N GLU A 409 16.64 9.37 11.56
CA GLU A 409 18.05 9.75 11.72
C GLU A 409 18.65 10.17 10.39
N PHE A 410 18.34 9.45 9.31
CA PHE A 410 18.82 9.78 7.99
C PHE A 410 18.27 11.12 7.48
N GLN A 411 16.96 11.35 7.58
CA GLN A 411 16.36 12.61 7.14
C GLN A 411 16.88 13.81 7.94
N ASN A 412 17.16 13.64 9.24
CA ASN A 412 17.68 14.73 10.07
C ASN A 412 19.17 15.02 9.80
N GLN A 413 19.98 13.99 9.57
CA GLN A 413 21.42 14.14 9.35
C GLN A 413 21.73 14.46 7.90
N PHE A 414 21.09 13.79 6.95
CA PHE A 414 21.43 13.89 5.52
C PHE A 414 20.33 14.60 4.73
N SER A 415 19.65 15.56 5.36
CA SER A 415 18.60 16.35 4.71
C SER A 415 19.12 16.99 3.42
N GLY A 416 18.36 16.82 2.33
CA GLY A 416 18.73 17.37 1.02
C GLY A 416 19.81 16.60 0.25
N ALA A 417 20.37 15.52 0.80
CA ALA A 417 21.28 14.64 0.07
C ALA A 417 20.60 14.07 -1.18
N ARG A 418 21.32 14.03 -2.30
CA ARG A 418 20.82 13.42 -3.55
C ARG A 418 21.11 11.93 -3.57
N ALA A 419 20.05 11.12 -3.58
CA ALA A 419 20.14 9.69 -3.79
C ALA A 419 20.61 9.37 -5.22
N ASN A 420 21.47 8.36 -5.32
CA ASN A 420 21.58 7.53 -6.50
C ASN A 420 20.58 6.37 -6.36
N LEU A 421 19.98 5.95 -7.46
CA LEU A 421 19.08 4.80 -7.50
C LEU A 421 19.76 3.65 -8.25
N ASP A 422 19.92 2.51 -7.58
CA ASP A 422 20.33 1.28 -8.24
C ASP A 422 19.12 0.61 -8.89
N ALA A 423 19.12 0.51 -10.22
CA ALA A 423 17.97 0.04 -10.98
C ALA A 423 17.66 -1.45 -10.77
N GLU A 424 18.67 -2.27 -10.47
CA GLU A 424 18.48 -3.71 -10.26
C GLU A 424 17.82 -3.98 -8.91
N SER A 425 18.41 -3.46 -7.84
CA SER A 425 17.87 -3.62 -6.48
C SER A 425 16.66 -2.73 -6.20
N SER A 426 16.41 -1.71 -7.02
CA SER A 426 15.42 -0.66 -6.76
C SER A 426 15.63 0.00 -5.39
N SER A 427 16.89 0.20 -5.01
CA SER A 427 17.28 0.76 -3.71
C SER A 427 18.08 2.05 -3.88
N ALA A 428 17.85 3.00 -2.98
CA ALA A 428 18.58 4.25 -2.95
C ALA A 428 19.91 4.09 -2.21
N PHE A 429 20.94 4.77 -2.70
CA PHE A 429 22.23 4.85 -2.04
C PHE A 429 22.87 6.23 -2.17
N TYR A 430 23.72 6.54 -1.21
CA TYR A 430 24.38 7.83 -1.06
C TYR A 430 25.86 7.56 -0.83
N VAL A 431 26.72 8.33 -1.49
CA VAL A 431 28.17 8.24 -1.31
C VAL A 431 28.73 9.60 -0.94
N TYR A 432 29.61 9.62 0.05
CA TYR A 432 30.21 10.85 0.54
C TYR A 432 31.58 10.57 1.14
N LYS A 433 32.40 11.61 1.32
CA LYS A 433 33.69 11.49 2.02
C LYS A 433 33.55 12.10 3.41
N ASP A 434 33.78 11.33 4.48
CA ASP A 434 33.71 11.89 5.84
C ASP A 434 34.87 12.84 6.15
N THR A 435 34.82 13.50 7.31
CA THR A 435 35.82 14.49 7.74
C THR A 435 37.23 13.93 7.90
N GLU A 436 37.36 12.62 8.09
CA GLU A 436 38.65 11.91 8.17
C GLU A 436 39.17 11.52 6.78
N GLY A 437 38.40 11.81 5.74
CA GLY A 437 38.73 11.48 4.37
C GLY A 437 38.35 10.06 3.97
N ASN A 438 37.61 9.32 4.79
CA ASN A 438 37.14 7.98 4.43
C ASN A 438 35.97 8.07 3.46
N ARG A 439 35.91 7.11 2.53
CA ARG A 439 34.77 6.97 1.63
C ARG A 439 33.65 6.25 2.36
N ARG A 440 32.45 6.82 2.29
CA ARG A 440 31.26 6.33 2.98
C ARG A 440 30.18 6.02 1.96
N GLN A 441 29.46 4.94 2.22
CA GLN A 441 28.29 4.57 1.45
C GLN A 441 27.14 4.24 2.38
N ILE A 442 25.99 4.88 2.13
CA ILE A 442 24.73 4.61 2.81
C ILE A 442 23.78 3.97 1.81
N TRP A 443 23.17 2.85 2.18
CA TRP A 443 22.03 2.28 1.48
C TRP A 443 20.79 2.47 2.34
N MET A 444 19.76 3.11 1.78
CA MET A 444 18.58 3.54 2.55
C MET A 444 17.31 3.23 1.78
N GLU A 445 16.27 2.83 2.52
CA GLU A 445 14.91 2.84 1.99
C GLU A 445 14.32 4.24 2.10
N ASP A 446 13.98 4.85 0.96
CA ASP A 446 13.29 6.14 0.90
C ASP A 446 11.94 6.02 0.17
N SER A 447 11.23 7.13 0.03
CA SER A 447 9.91 7.13 -0.62
C SER A 447 9.96 6.70 -2.09
N VAL A 448 11.11 6.85 -2.77
CA VAL A 448 11.27 6.44 -4.17
C VAL A 448 11.54 4.94 -4.24
N SER A 449 12.51 4.42 -3.47
CA SER A 449 12.83 2.98 -3.44
C SER A 449 11.65 2.15 -2.97
N LEU A 450 10.99 2.56 -1.88
CA LEU A 450 9.79 1.91 -1.37
C LEU A 450 8.64 2.05 -2.37
N GLY A 451 8.52 3.17 -3.08
CA GLY A 451 7.49 3.36 -4.10
C GLY A 451 7.57 2.34 -5.21
N LEU A 452 8.78 2.05 -5.71
CA LEU A 452 9.02 1.01 -6.71
C LEU A 452 8.68 -0.39 -6.18
N LYS A 453 9.05 -0.67 -4.93
CA LYS A 453 8.76 -1.96 -4.27
C LYS A 453 7.28 -2.15 -4.01
N TYR A 454 6.57 -1.08 -3.64
CA TYR A 454 5.12 -1.11 -3.44
C TYR A 454 4.39 -1.30 -4.77
N ASP A 455 4.87 -0.67 -5.86
CA ASP A 455 4.32 -0.94 -7.20
C ASP A 455 4.54 -2.39 -7.62
N TRP A 456 5.69 -2.98 -7.29
CA TRP A 456 5.94 -4.39 -7.53
C TRP A 456 5.00 -5.31 -6.72
N ILE A 457 4.73 -5.00 -5.44
CA ILE A 457 3.72 -5.70 -4.61
C ILE A 457 2.35 -5.68 -5.31
N LEU A 458 1.92 -4.50 -5.78
CA LEU A 458 0.64 -4.32 -6.46
C LEU A 458 0.59 -5.11 -7.78
N GLN A 459 1.66 -5.11 -8.57
CA GLN A 459 1.77 -5.86 -9.82
C GLN A 459 1.72 -7.37 -9.60
N LYS A 460 2.38 -7.86 -8.54
CA LYS A 460 2.37 -9.27 -8.11
C LYS A 460 1.06 -9.70 -7.44
N LYS A 461 0.14 -8.75 -7.18
CA LYS A 461 -1.15 -8.98 -6.51
C LYS A 461 -0.98 -9.62 -5.12
N LEU A 462 0.06 -9.21 -4.40
CA LEU A 462 0.29 -9.65 -3.02
C LEU A 462 -0.66 -8.93 -2.06
N GLY A 463 -0.80 -9.45 -0.84
CA GLY A 463 -1.71 -8.95 0.18
C GLY A 463 -1.41 -7.52 0.65
N GLY A 464 -0.17 -7.07 0.47
CA GLY A 464 0.26 -5.71 0.81
C GLY A 464 1.65 -5.68 1.43
N VAL A 465 1.86 -4.78 2.38
CA VAL A 465 3.18 -4.39 2.90
C VAL A 465 3.26 -4.53 4.41
N GLY A 466 4.44 -4.96 4.90
CA GLY A 466 4.85 -4.87 6.30
C GLY A 466 5.87 -3.75 6.52
N ILE A 467 5.95 -3.19 7.72
CA ILE A 467 6.83 -2.06 8.06
C ILE A 467 7.66 -2.37 9.30
N TRP A 468 8.97 -2.52 9.11
CA TRP A 468 9.95 -2.63 10.20
C TRP A 468 10.80 -1.35 10.33
N ALA A 469 10.65 -0.49 11.33
CA ALA A 469 9.60 -0.52 12.33
C ALA A 469 8.83 0.80 12.30
N LEU A 470 7.58 0.74 12.76
CA LEU A 470 6.77 1.95 12.90
C LEU A 470 7.47 2.91 13.85
N GLY A 471 7.49 4.18 13.47
CA GLY A 471 8.13 5.26 14.22
C GLY A 471 9.62 5.46 13.89
N TYR A 472 10.23 4.60 13.08
CA TYR A 472 11.55 4.90 12.49
C TYR A 472 11.51 6.08 11.52
N ASP A 473 10.33 6.54 11.12
CA ASP A 473 10.08 7.73 10.32
C ASP A 473 9.45 8.88 11.12
N ASN A 474 9.45 8.81 12.46
CA ASN A 474 8.83 9.82 13.33
C ASN A 474 9.22 11.24 12.93
N GLY A 475 8.25 12.17 12.92
CA GLY A 475 8.48 13.56 12.50
C GLY A 475 8.57 13.77 10.98
N HIS A 476 8.50 12.71 10.19
CA HIS A 476 8.50 12.75 8.72
C HIS A 476 7.22 12.12 8.16
N THR A 477 6.62 12.71 7.13
CA THR A 477 5.32 12.28 6.58
C THR A 477 5.42 11.60 5.22
N GLN A 478 6.62 11.57 4.63
CA GLN A 478 6.86 11.11 3.25
C GLN A 478 6.46 9.64 3.08
N LEU A 479 6.81 8.78 4.04
CA LEU A 479 6.52 7.34 3.96
C LEU A 479 5.02 7.05 4.20
N TRP A 480 4.38 7.75 5.14
CA TRP A 480 2.92 7.73 5.29
C TRP A 480 2.18 8.21 4.04
N SER A 481 2.70 9.25 3.40
CA SER A 481 2.16 9.80 2.16
C SER A 481 2.24 8.80 1.02
N LEU A 482 3.36 8.08 0.95
CA LEU A 482 3.55 7.00 0.00
C LEU A 482 2.53 5.86 0.25
N LEU A 483 2.38 5.40 1.50
CA LEU A 483 1.42 4.34 1.86
C LEU A 483 0.01 4.70 1.41
N ALA A 484 -0.44 5.92 1.70
CA ALA A 484 -1.76 6.38 1.29
C ALA A 484 -1.91 6.43 -0.24
N SER A 485 -0.90 6.91 -0.96
CA SER A 485 -0.94 6.96 -2.43
C SER A 485 -1.08 5.58 -3.09
N LYS A 486 -0.47 4.54 -2.50
CA LYS A 486 -0.46 3.18 -3.07
C LYS A 486 -1.67 2.37 -2.58
N PHE A 487 -1.92 2.37 -1.28
CA PHE A 487 -2.82 1.42 -0.62
C PHE A 487 -4.12 2.01 -0.09
N ALA A 488 -4.28 3.34 -0.06
CA ALA A 488 -5.49 3.99 0.47
C ALA A 488 -6.36 4.63 -0.61
N GLN A 489 -7.57 5.01 -0.21
CA GLN A 489 -8.54 5.76 -0.98
C GLN A 489 -9.15 6.87 -0.13
N PRO A 490 -9.68 7.95 -0.72
CA PRO A 490 -10.39 8.98 0.02
C PRO A 490 -11.60 8.41 0.78
N GLU A 491 -11.87 8.89 1.98
CA GLU A 491 -12.95 8.44 2.87
C GLU A 491 -14.32 8.71 2.23
N SER A 492 -14.46 9.82 1.50
CA SER A 492 -15.63 10.13 0.67
C SER A 492 -15.95 9.05 -0.38
N ALA A 493 -14.93 8.33 -0.86
CA ALA A 493 -15.11 7.20 -1.79
C ALA A 493 -15.66 5.95 -1.09
N LYS A 494 -15.43 5.78 0.22
CA LYS A 494 -16.02 4.71 1.05
C LYS A 494 -17.53 4.95 1.24
N THR A 495 -17.93 6.20 1.52
CA THR A 495 -19.34 6.61 1.63
C THR A 495 -20.07 6.51 0.30
N ALA A 496 -19.40 6.82 -0.81
CA ALA A 496 -19.96 6.64 -2.16
C ALA A 496 -20.24 5.16 -2.49
N LYS A 497 -19.41 4.21 -2.02
CA LYS A 497 -19.67 2.77 -2.16
C LYS A 497 -20.74 2.26 -1.19
N ALA A 498 -20.77 2.74 0.05
CA ALA A 498 -21.78 2.36 1.05
C ALA A 498 -23.18 2.92 0.73
N GLY A 499 -23.26 4.06 0.03
CA GLY A 499 -24.51 4.65 -0.46
C GLY A 499 -24.93 4.26 -1.88
N SER A 500 -24.18 3.38 -2.58
CA SER A 500 -24.50 3.02 -3.97
C SER A 500 -25.29 1.71 -4.12
N THR A 501 -26.45 1.64 -3.48
CA THR A 501 -27.63 1.10 -4.17
C THR A 501 -28.29 2.22 -4.99
N THR A 502 -27.49 2.96 -5.76
CA THR A 502 -28.06 3.73 -6.86
C THR A 502 -28.65 2.72 -7.83
N SER A 503 -29.98 2.69 -7.91
CA SER A 503 -30.67 1.73 -8.75
C SER A 503 -30.12 1.83 -10.17
N ARG A 504 -30.05 0.70 -10.87
CA ARG A 504 -29.59 0.67 -12.27
C ARG A 504 -30.30 1.74 -13.13
N TRP A 505 -31.54 2.10 -12.74
CA TRP A 505 -32.36 3.19 -13.28
C TRP A 505 -31.83 4.61 -13.03
N GLN A 506 -31.25 4.92 -11.89
CA GLN A 506 -30.71 6.26 -11.59
C GLN A 506 -29.41 6.53 -12.36
N ARG A 507 -28.52 5.53 -12.45
CA ARG A 507 -27.30 5.64 -13.30
C ARG A 507 -27.66 5.80 -14.77
N PHE A 508 -28.72 5.10 -15.19
CA PHE A 508 -29.33 5.23 -16.50
C PHE A 508 -29.89 6.63 -16.79
N LEU A 509 -30.76 7.17 -15.91
CA LEU A 509 -31.30 8.54 -16.04
C LEU A 509 -30.18 9.59 -16.08
N SER A 510 -29.15 9.45 -15.26
CA SER A 510 -28.01 10.37 -15.26
C SER A 510 -27.20 10.33 -16.56
N SER A 511 -27.09 9.17 -17.19
CA SER A 511 -26.40 9.02 -18.48
C SER A 511 -27.21 9.64 -19.63
N LEU A 512 -28.54 9.50 -19.55
CA LEU A 512 -29.48 10.05 -20.54
C LEU A 512 -29.59 11.58 -20.44
N LEU A 513 -29.61 12.13 -19.22
CA LEU A 513 -29.52 13.56 -18.97
C LEU A 513 -28.19 14.15 -19.48
N ARG A 514 -27.07 13.44 -19.29
CA ARG A 514 -25.76 13.85 -19.83
C ARG A 514 -25.71 13.84 -21.36
N LEU A 515 -26.37 12.87 -21.98
CA LEU A 515 -26.50 12.82 -23.45
C LEU A 515 -27.39 13.96 -23.98
N ALA A 516 -28.51 14.23 -23.29
CA ALA A 516 -29.45 15.29 -23.67
C ALA A 516 -28.86 16.70 -23.49
N THR A 517 -28.01 16.88 -22.49
CA THR A 517 -27.33 18.17 -22.21
C THR A 517 -26.06 18.35 -23.04
N ASN A 518 -25.41 17.28 -23.50
CA ASN A 518 -24.24 17.37 -24.37
C ASN A 518 -24.22 16.23 -25.41
N PRO A 519 -24.90 16.40 -26.56
CA PRO A 519 -25.00 15.35 -27.58
C PRO A 519 -23.67 15.00 -28.25
N LYS A 520 -22.63 15.84 -28.12
CA LYS A 520 -21.29 15.55 -28.66
C LYS A 520 -20.59 14.40 -27.93
N LEU A 521 -21.02 14.03 -26.72
CA LEU A 521 -20.44 12.94 -25.92
C LEU A 521 -20.51 11.58 -26.64
N ILE A 522 -21.51 11.36 -27.49
CA ILE A 522 -21.69 10.14 -28.30
C ILE A 522 -20.48 9.90 -29.20
N PHE A 523 -19.89 10.96 -29.75
CA PHE A 523 -18.76 10.88 -30.68
C PHE A 523 -17.40 10.73 -29.98
N SER A 524 -17.33 11.05 -28.68
CA SER A 524 -16.08 11.01 -27.90
C SER A 524 -15.88 9.71 -27.11
N ASN A 525 -16.95 8.96 -26.84
CA ASN A 525 -16.88 7.75 -26.03
C ASN A 525 -17.89 6.68 -26.52
N PRO A 526 -17.39 5.54 -27.06
CA PRO A 526 -18.23 4.50 -27.68
C PRO A 526 -19.20 3.81 -26.70
N MET A 527 -18.97 3.91 -25.38
CA MET A 527 -19.84 3.30 -24.38
C MET A 527 -21.23 3.94 -24.29
N TYR A 528 -21.36 5.24 -24.58
CA TYR A 528 -22.68 5.91 -24.61
C TYR A 528 -23.52 5.47 -25.81
N ALA A 529 -22.87 5.24 -26.96
CA ALA A 529 -23.52 4.69 -28.15
C ALA A 529 -24.00 3.25 -27.91
N LEU A 530 -23.15 2.41 -27.30
CA LEU A 530 -23.48 1.02 -26.99
C LEU A 530 -24.61 0.89 -25.97
N SER A 531 -24.63 1.76 -24.95
CA SER A 531 -25.71 1.81 -23.95
C SER A 531 -27.04 2.29 -24.54
N SER A 532 -27.00 3.23 -25.49
CA SER A 532 -28.20 3.72 -26.18
C SER A 532 -28.75 2.66 -27.14
N PHE A 533 -27.87 1.92 -27.81
CA PHE A 533 -28.21 0.78 -28.67
C PHE A 533 -28.88 -0.36 -27.89
N GLY A 534 -28.30 -0.77 -26.76
CA GLY A 534 -28.88 -1.83 -25.92
C GLY A 534 -30.29 -1.50 -25.41
N MET A 535 -30.58 -0.22 -25.16
CA MET A 535 -31.91 0.24 -24.75
C MET A 535 -32.92 0.20 -25.89
N LEU A 536 -32.59 0.76 -27.06
CA LEU A 536 -33.50 0.75 -28.22
C LEU A 536 -33.79 -0.68 -28.68
N PHE A 537 -32.78 -1.54 -28.65
CA PHE A 537 -32.93 -2.95 -28.99
C PHE A 537 -33.76 -3.70 -27.95
N GLY A 538 -33.50 -3.49 -26.65
CA GLY A 538 -34.23 -4.13 -25.56
C GLY A 538 -35.71 -3.72 -25.47
N VAL A 539 -36.03 -2.43 -25.66
CA VAL A 539 -37.42 -1.94 -25.71
C VAL A 539 -38.15 -2.49 -26.94
N SER A 540 -37.46 -2.58 -28.08
CA SER A 540 -38.00 -3.20 -29.29
C SER A 540 -38.28 -4.71 -29.08
N LEU A 541 -37.40 -5.40 -28.35
CA LEU A 541 -37.55 -6.83 -28.04
C LEU A 541 -38.66 -7.09 -27.01
N ALA A 542 -38.83 -6.20 -26.03
CA ALA A 542 -39.92 -6.27 -25.05
C ALA A 542 -41.28 -5.97 -25.71
N GLY A 543 -41.34 -4.96 -26.58
CA GLY A 543 -42.52 -4.68 -27.40
C GLY A 543 -42.87 -5.85 -28.32
N PHE A 544 -41.85 -6.49 -28.92
CA PHE A 544 -42.02 -7.72 -29.69
C PHE A 544 -42.58 -8.87 -28.84
N TRP A 545 -42.09 -9.06 -27.62
CA TRP A 545 -42.56 -10.12 -26.72
C TRP A 545 -44.01 -9.90 -26.25
N VAL A 546 -44.40 -8.65 -25.99
CA VAL A 546 -45.79 -8.28 -25.68
C VAL A 546 -46.69 -8.51 -26.89
N LEU A 547 -46.30 -8.07 -28.09
CA LEU A 547 -47.08 -8.28 -29.31
C LEU A 547 -47.21 -9.77 -29.69
N TYR A 548 -46.16 -10.56 -29.47
CA TYR A 548 -46.14 -12.01 -29.65
C TYR A 548 -47.09 -12.72 -28.67
N ARG A 549 -47.11 -12.28 -27.40
CA ARG A 549 -47.95 -12.88 -26.36
C ARG A 549 -49.45 -12.56 -26.51
N TYR A 550 -49.81 -11.49 -27.24
CA TYR A 550 -51.20 -11.07 -27.47
C TYR A 550 -51.75 -11.41 -28.86
N GLY A 551 -51.12 -12.32 -29.62
CA GLY A 551 -51.78 -13.03 -30.72
C GLY A 551 -52.24 -12.18 -31.92
N CYS A 552 -51.51 -11.10 -32.26
CA CYS A 552 -51.81 -10.33 -33.47
C CYS A 552 -51.37 -11.09 -34.74
N ARG A 553 -52.32 -11.39 -35.63
CA ARG A 553 -52.16 -12.13 -36.90
C ARG A 553 -50.91 -11.70 -37.71
N MET A 554 -50.02 -12.66 -37.93
CA MET A 554 -48.63 -12.56 -38.44
C MET A 554 -48.41 -11.99 -39.85
N LYS A 555 -49.44 -11.64 -40.64
CA LYS A 555 -49.24 -11.14 -42.03
C LYS A 555 -48.98 -9.62 -42.13
N ARG A 556 -49.40 -8.80 -41.16
CA ARG A 556 -49.17 -7.33 -41.20
C ARG A 556 -47.89 -6.90 -40.50
N MET A 557 -47.43 -7.68 -39.51
CA MET A 557 -46.31 -7.35 -38.63
C MET A 557 -44.94 -7.64 -39.27
N THR A 558 -44.84 -8.69 -40.09
CA THR A 558 -43.66 -9.03 -40.88
C THR A 558 -43.33 -7.95 -41.91
N ASN A 559 -44.33 -7.35 -42.55
CA ASN A 559 -44.16 -6.28 -43.52
C ASN A 559 -43.66 -4.96 -42.88
N LEU A 560 -44.03 -4.73 -41.61
CA LEU A 560 -43.58 -3.57 -40.82
C LEU A 560 -42.16 -3.77 -40.25
N LEU A 561 -41.84 -4.98 -39.81
CA LEU A 561 -40.50 -5.36 -39.36
C LEU A 561 -39.49 -5.37 -40.51
N LEU A 562 -39.88 -5.85 -41.71
CA LEU A 562 -39.01 -5.78 -42.88
C LEU A 562 -38.74 -4.33 -43.30
N LYS A 563 -39.78 -3.50 -43.40
CA LYS A 563 -39.63 -2.10 -43.82
C LYS A 563 -38.91 -1.26 -42.76
N GLY A 564 -39.20 -1.47 -41.48
CA GLY A 564 -38.54 -0.77 -40.37
C GLY A 564 -37.09 -1.20 -40.16
N GLY A 565 -36.82 -2.51 -40.27
CA GLY A 565 -35.46 -3.05 -40.17
C GLY A 565 -34.56 -2.53 -41.28
N VAL A 566 -35.04 -2.54 -42.53
CA VAL A 566 -34.27 -2.05 -43.69
C VAL A 566 -33.98 -0.55 -43.57
N VAL A 567 -34.95 0.27 -43.16
CA VAL A 567 -34.73 1.72 -42.96
C VAL A 567 -33.73 1.99 -41.84
N THR A 568 -33.80 1.23 -40.74
CA THR A 568 -32.86 1.38 -39.61
C THR A 568 -31.43 1.00 -40.01
N PHE A 569 -31.26 -0.07 -40.80
CA PHE A 569 -29.96 -0.45 -41.35
C PHE A 569 -29.42 0.58 -42.37
N MET A 570 -30.28 1.17 -43.21
CA MET A 570 -29.88 2.23 -44.14
C MET A 570 -29.42 3.50 -43.42
N ILE A 571 -30.14 3.94 -42.39
CA ILE A 571 -29.75 5.10 -41.57
C ILE A 571 -28.43 4.82 -40.87
N MET A 572 -28.26 3.64 -40.30
CA MET A 572 -27.01 3.23 -39.64
C MET A 572 -25.83 3.22 -40.62
N GLY A 573 -26.02 2.69 -41.82
CA GLY A 573 -25.01 2.70 -42.89
C GLY A 573 -24.62 4.12 -43.32
N ALA A 574 -25.60 5.00 -43.56
CA ALA A 574 -25.36 6.39 -43.93
C ALA A 574 -24.63 7.19 -42.84
N THR A 575 -24.99 6.97 -41.57
CA THR A 575 -24.35 7.64 -40.44
C THR A 575 -22.89 7.20 -40.29
N LEU A 576 -22.59 5.93 -40.54
CA LEU A 576 -21.23 5.40 -40.46
C LEU A 576 -20.35 5.86 -41.65
N ILE A 577 -20.93 5.99 -42.85
CA ILE A 577 -20.26 6.57 -44.02
C ILE A 577 -19.85 8.03 -43.75
N LEU A 578 -20.73 8.83 -43.15
CA LEU A 578 -20.42 10.21 -42.75
C LEU A 578 -19.29 10.29 -41.71
N VAL A 579 -19.20 9.32 -40.80
CA VAL A 579 -18.11 9.21 -39.82
C VAL A 579 -16.77 8.83 -40.47
N ILE A 580 -16.79 7.96 -41.48
CA ILE A 580 -15.59 7.52 -42.22
C ILE A 580 -15.06 8.64 -43.13
N MET A 581 -15.95 9.34 -43.83
CA MET A 581 -15.57 10.46 -44.72
C MET A 581 -14.90 11.62 -43.97
N ASN A 582 -15.20 11.78 -42.68
CA ASN A 582 -14.68 12.90 -41.88
C ASN A 582 -13.34 12.58 -41.16
N ASN A 583 -12.82 11.35 -41.23
CA ASN A 583 -11.63 10.90 -40.51
C ASN A 583 -10.53 10.37 -41.46
N HIS A 584 -9.97 11.25 -42.28
CA HIS A 584 -9.14 10.89 -43.44
C HIS A 584 -7.65 10.52 -43.14
N LYS A 585 -7.30 9.97 -41.96
CA LYS A 585 -5.88 9.74 -41.59
C LYS A 585 -5.49 8.40 -40.94
N SER A 586 -6.28 7.32 -41.06
CA SER A 586 -5.89 6.04 -40.47
C SER A 586 -5.99 4.86 -41.43
N THR A 587 -4.92 4.05 -41.47
CA THR A 587 -4.70 2.84 -42.27
C THR A 587 -5.64 1.67 -41.94
N HIS A 588 -6.64 1.86 -41.08
CA HIS A 588 -7.68 0.89 -40.75
C HIS A 588 -8.93 0.95 -41.65
N VAL A 589 -8.98 1.84 -42.64
CA VAL A 589 -10.14 2.03 -43.55
C VAL A 589 -10.50 0.75 -44.34
N ASN A 590 -9.51 -0.08 -44.68
CA ASN A 590 -9.76 -1.26 -45.51
C ASN A 590 -10.61 -2.34 -44.80
N ALA A 591 -10.35 -2.61 -43.52
CA ALA A 591 -11.11 -3.62 -42.76
C ALA A 591 -12.57 -3.20 -42.53
N ALA A 592 -12.81 -1.91 -42.28
CA ALA A 592 -14.15 -1.36 -42.14
C ALA A 592 -14.92 -1.36 -43.47
N ALA A 593 -14.25 -1.09 -44.59
CA ALA A 593 -14.85 -1.15 -45.93
C ALA A 593 -15.27 -2.57 -46.33
N PHE A 594 -14.47 -3.60 -45.99
CA PHE A 594 -14.86 -5.01 -46.23
C PHE A 594 -16.06 -5.45 -45.40
N LEU A 595 -16.14 -5.00 -44.13
CA LEU A 595 -17.28 -5.30 -43.26
C LEU A 595 -18.56 -4.63 -43.77
N MET A 596 -18.45 -3.41 -44.32
CA MET A 596 -19.54 -2.68 -44.99
C MET A 596 -20.03 -3.38 -46.25
N LEU A 597 -19.11 -3.87 -47.09
CA LEU A 597 -19.47 -4.62 -48.31
C LEU A 597 -20.23 -5.91 -47.96
N GLY A 598 -19.80 -6.62 -46.91
CA GLY A 598 -20.48 -7.83 -46.41
C GLY A 598 -21.92 -7.57 -45.92
N LEU A 599 -22.14 -6.48 -45.18
CA LEU A 599 -23.48 -6.10 -44.71
C LEU A 599 -24.41 -5.70 -45.85
N LEU A 600 -23.91 -4.99 -46.86
CA LEU A 600 -24.68 -4.56 -48.03
C LEU A 600 -25.09 -5.76 -48.89
N ILE A 601 -24.15 -6.68 -49.14
CA ILE A 601 -24.42 -7.94 -49.84
C ILE A 601 -25.45 -8.77 -49.06
N GLY A 602 -25.30 -8.90 -47.74
CA GLY A 602 -26.25 -9.61 -46.88
C GLY A 602 -27.66 -9.03 -46.93
N ALA A 603 -27.79 -7.70 -46.93
CA ALA A 603 -29.08 -7.02 -47.07
C ALA A 603 -29.72 -7.24 -48.45
N ILE A 604 -28.94 -7.20 -49.53
CA ILE A 604 -29.43 -7.45 -50.90
C ILE A 604 -29.90 -8.90 -51.05
N ILE A 605 -29.11 -9.87 -50.55
CA ILE A 605 -29.48 -11.30 -50.56
C ILE A 605 -30.76 -11.54 -49.76
N PHE A 606 -30.89 -10.91 -48.59
CA PHE A 606 -32.08 -11.00 -47.77
C PHE A 606 -33.33 -10.44 -48.47
N ILE A 607 -33.21 -9.29 -49.15
CA ILE A 607 -34.30 -8.71 -49.93
C ILE A 607 -34.70 -9.65 -51.08
N PHE A 608 -33.73 -10.22 -51.80
CA PHE A 608 -33.99 -11.15 -52.89
C PHE A 608 -34.66 -12.45 -52.42
N LEU A 609 -34.18 -13.05 -51.32
CA LEU A 609 -34.77 -14.24 -50.73
C LEU A 609 -36.16 -13.98 -50.16
N SER A 610 -36.38 -12.81 -49.55
CA SER A 610 -37.69 -12.41 -49.03
C SER A 610 -38.73 -12.20 -50.14
N ARG A 611 -38.32 -11.74 -51.34
CA ARG A 611 -39.21 -11.66 -52.51
C ARG A 611 -39.57 -13.03 -53.07
N LYS A 612 -38.65 -14.00 -53.06
CA LYS A 612 -38.89 -15.34 -53.64
C LYS A 612 -39.78 -16.23 -52.75
N PHE A 613 -39.83 -15.97 -51.43
CA PHE A 613 -40.70 -16.65 -50.48
C PHE A 613 -42.11 -16.04 -50.32
N LEU A 614 -42.38 -14.93 -51.01
CA LEU A 614 -43.70 -14.32 -51.09
C LEU A 614 -44.29 -14.57 -52.48
N SER A 615 -44.37 -15.83 -52.87
CA SER A 615 -45.25 -16.27 -53.96
C SER A 615 -46.66 -16.36 -53.39
N GLU A 616 -47.55 -15.54 -53.92
CA GLU A 616 -48.99 -15.57 -53.68
C GLU A 616 -49.53 -16.97 -53.96
N GLN A 617 -49.94 -17.68 -52.92
CA GLN A 617 -51.10 -18.56 -52.94
C GLN A 617 -51.42 -18.93 -51.50
N ASP A 618 -52.40 -18.18 -50.98
CA ASP A 618 -53.45 -18.61 -50.05
C ASP A 618 -53.97 -17.36 -49.32
N LEU A 619 -54.77 -16.62 -50.07
CA LEU A 619 -55.93 -15.87 -49.59
C LEU A 619 -57.14 -16.82 -49.74
N PRO A 620 -58.06 -16.78 -48.76
CA PRO A 620 -59.28 -16.00 -48.94
C PRO A 620 -59.11 -14.54 -48.55
#